data_AF-A0A521VMI6-F1
#
_entry.id   AF-A0A521VMI6-F1
#
_cell.length_a   1.000
_cell.length_b   1.000
_cell.length_c   1.000
_cell.angle_alpha   90.00
_cell.angle_beta   90.00
_cell.angle_gamma   90.00
#
_symmetry.space_group_name_H-M   'P 1'
#
loop_
_entity.id
_entity.type
_entity.pdbx_description
1 polymer ?
#
loop_
_entity_poly.entity_id
_entity_poly.type
_entity_poly.pdbx_seq_one_letter_code
_entity_poly.pdbx_strand_id
1 'polypeptide(L)'
;MARGGSVQDSPRSEGIDMNFVRQLFLAAAALAALAALPAAAALSEEDKGCLACHSQEGLKKNLGKGETLSLHVGGEAFAGSVHGELGCSACHGDIDPKKHPGPGRQIASAREYAVAKVEVCTQCHEDKAKLFEGSVHATTLRTGNLWAPVCTDCHGSHAVRAKAAQEPMNGISCRKCHDEIFDAYAGSMHGLARGKAGPVKAPICVDCHRAHDVSPASTGTRLRDACLGCHAGALAAHEKWLPNTKTHLEAVACPACHAPASQKRVDLRLYDPATKQRMSDDSGRSLDAKALWDLLRGVNREGAPAKATLIGRLEVRTGAESHLLTGKSRAIKDCVSCHRQGADAFQNVTISIIGPDGRPVRYEAQKDVLSNPASVESVSDFYVIGGTRIKLLDVLLALALAAGILAPIGHLLLRKLLRRKSTDRPHGGNPAP
;
A
#
# COMPACT_ATOMS: atom_id res chain seq x y z
N MET A 1 -99.78 19.55 16.55
CA MET A 1 -99.56 20.92 17.10
C MET A 1 -98.20 21.41 16.64
N ALA A 2 -98.16 22.65 16.16
CA ALA A 2 -96.99 23.53 15.95
C ALA A 2 -95.92 23.19 14.87
N ARG A 3 -96.13 23.83 13.70
CA ARG A 3 -95.21 24.76 12.98
C ARG A 3 -93.77 24.34 12.68
N GLY A 4 -93.49 24.20 11.38
CA GLY A 4 -92.16 24.30 10.80
C GLY A 4 -91.62 25.74 10.83
N GLY A 5 -90.30 25.84 10.96
CA GLY A 5 -89.51 27.05 10.83
C GLY A 5 -88.21 26.73 10.11
N SER A 6 -87.97 27.44 9.02
CA SER A 6 -86.75 27.44 8.20
C SER A 6 -85.58 28.10 8.91
N VAL A 7 -84.38 27.51 8.83
CA VAL A 7 -83.10 28.19 9.14
C VAL A 7 -82.23 28.16 7.88
N GLN A 8 -81.67 29.32 7.58
CA GLN A 8 -80.88 29.68 6.41
C GLN A 8 -79.47 29.08 6.46
N ASP A 9 -78.97 28.56 5.33
CA ASP A 9 -77.57 28.20 5.12
C ASP A 9 -76.74 29.42 4.72
N SER A 10 -75.64 29.65 5.44
CA SER A 10 -74.60 30.64 5.10
C SER A 10 -73.58 30.06 4.10
N PRO A 11 -72.99 30.88 3.20
CA PRO A 11 -72.05 30.39 2.19
C PRO A 11 -70.69 30.03 2.81
N ARG A 12 -70.19 28.83 2.52
CA ARG A 12 -68.81 28.43 2.82
C ARG A 12 -67.85 29.14 1.85
N SER A 13 -66.87 29.83 2.41
CA SER A 13 -65.73 30.44 1.70
C SER A 13 -64.93 29.39 0.92
N GLU A 14 -64.67 29.65 -0.36
CA GLU A 14 -63.74 28.89 -1.19
C GLU A 14 -62.30 29.12 -0.69
N GLY A 15 -61.82 28.21 0.15
CA GLY A 15 -60.43 28.16 0.57
C GLY A 15 -59.58 27.49 -0.50
N ILE A 16 -58.52 28.16 -0.97
CA ILE A 16 -57.54 27.61 -1.90
C ILE A 16 -56.91 26.35 -1.26
N ASP A 17 -56.99 25.21 -1.95
CA ASP A 17 -56.41 23.95 -1.51
C ASP A 17 -54.87 24.06 -1.42
N MET A 18 -54.38 24.12 -0.18
CA MET A 18 -52.95 24.24 0.11
C MET A 18 -52.13 23.05 -0.39
N ASN A 19 -52.74 21.88 -0.64
CA ASN A 19 -52.03 20.74 -1.23
C ASN A 19 -51.75 20.95 -2.72
N PHE A 20 -52.67 21.60 -3.45
CA PHE A 20 -52.47 21.96 -4.85
C PHE A 20 -51.36 23.00 -5.01
N VAL A 21 -51.35 24.00 -4.13
CA VAL A 21 -50.27 25.02 -4.08
C VAL A 21 -48.92 24.36 -3.78
N ARG A 22 -48.87 23.41 -2.84
CA ARG A 22 -47.63 22.71 -2.46
C ARG A 22 -47.11 21.79 -3.59
N GLN A 23 -48.00 21.15 -4.35
CA GLN A 23 -47.61 20.36 -5.53
C GLN A 23 -47.08 21.24 -6.66
N LEU A 24 -47.67 22.42 -6.90
CA LEU A 24 -47.16 23.42 -7.84
C LEU A 24 -45.78 23.94 -7.43
N PHE A 25 -45.54 24.20 -6.15
CA PHE A 25 -44.22 24.59 -5.64
C PHE A 25 -43.16 23.48 -5.78
N LEU A 26 -43.53 22.21 -5.54
CA LEU A 26 -42.62 21.08 -5.71
C LEU A 26 -42.28 20.82 -7.19
N ALA A 27 -43.26 20.95 -8.09
CA ALA A 27 -43.05 20.84 -9.53
C ALA A 27 -42.19 22.00 -10.09
N ALA A 28 -42.42 23.22 -9.62
CA ALA A 28 -41.60 24.39 -9.98
C ALA A 28 -40.17 24.27 -9.44
N ALA A 29 -39.98 23.76 -8.23
CA ALA A 29 -38.65 23.49 -7.67
C ALA A 29 -37.90 22.37 -8.42
N ALA A 30 -38.61 21.33 -8.88
CA ALA A 30 -38.03 20.28 -9.71
C ALA A 30 -37.64 20.78 -11.12
N LEU A 31 -38.43 21.67 -11.73
CA LEU A 31 -38.06 22.33 -12.99
C LEU A 31 -36.88 23.30 -12.83
N ALA A 32 -36.84 24.07 -11.73
CA ALA A 32 -35.72 24.97 -11.45
C ALA A 32 -34.40 24.21 -11.16
N ALA A 33 -34.48 23.02 -10.57
CA ALA A 33 -33.32 22.16 -10.35
C ALA A 33 -32.77 21.54 -11.66
N LEU A 34 -33.60 21.33 -12.68
CA LEU A 34 -33.13 20.90 -14.01
C LEU A 34 -32.41 22.03 -14.78
N ALA A 35 -32.68 23.30 -14.46
CA ALA A 35 -32.05 24.45 -15.09
C ALA A 35 -30.69 24.84 -14.49
N ALA A 36 -30.26 24.20 -13.40
CA ALA A 36 -29.01 24.47 -12.71
C ALA A 36 -27.95 23.38 -12.93
N LEU A 37 -27.96 22.72 -14.11
CA LEU A 37 -26.75 22.07 -14.59
C LEU A 37 -25.71 23.18 -14.83
N PRO A 38 -24.48 23.06 -14.32
CA PRO A 38 -23.44 24.01 -14.67
C PRO A 38 -23.31 23.99 -16.18
N ALA A 39 -23.61 25.12 -16.83
CA ALA A 39 -23.36 25.27 -18.25
C ALA A 39 -21.88 24.94 -18.47
N ALA A 40 -21.60 23.98 -19.36
CA ALA A 40 -20.21 23.71 -19.74
C ALA A 40 -19.57 25.06 -20.10
N ALA A 41 -18.39 25.33 -19.53
CA ALA A 41 -17.69 26.58 -19.76
C ALA A 41 -17.63 26.82 -21.28
N ALA A 42 -18.17 27.95 -21.72
CA ALA A 42 -18.19 28.27 -23.14
C ALA A 42 -16.75 28.45 -23.61
N LEU A 43 -16.33 27.67 -24.62
CA LEU A 43 -15.00 27.76 -25.21
C LEU A 43 -14.75 29.17 -25.75
N SER A 44 -13.53 29.68 -25.55
CA SER A 44 -13.13 30.98 -26.08
C SER A 44 -13.08 30.97 -27.61
N GLU A 45 -13.13 32.15 -28.24
CA GLU A 45 -12.96 32.27 -29.70
C GLU A 45 -11.58 31.76 -30.16
N GLU A 46 -10.56 31.90 -29.32
CA GLU A 46 -9.22 31.34 -29.58
C GLU A 46 -9.26 29.80 -29.58
N ASP A 47 -9.92 29.18 -28.60
CA ASP A 47 -10.07 27.72 -28.53
C ASP A 47 -10.84 27.16 -29.71
N LYS A 48 -11.90 27.86 -30.16
CA LYS A 48 -12.65 27.51 -31.37
C LYS A 48 -11.74 27.53 -32.60
N GLY A 49 -10.80 28.48 -32.67
CA GLY A 49 -9.78 28.54 -33.72
C GLY A 49 -8.88 27.29 -33.75
N CYS A 50 -8.39 26.84 -32.58
CA CYS A 50 -7.63 25.59 -32.49
C CYS A 50 -8.48 24.37 -32.87
N LEU A 51 -9.71 24.31 -32.37
CA LEU A 51 -10.62 23.18 -32.57
C LEU A 51 -11.17 23.09 -33.99
N ALA A 52 -11.12 24.15 -34.81
CA ALA A 52 -11.48 24.09 -36.24
C ALA A 52 -10.74 22.99 -37.00
N CYS A 53 -9.49 22.71 -36.60
CA CYS A 53 -8.70 21.58 -37.09
C CYS A 53 -8.64 20.44 -36.06
N HIS A 54 -8.35 20.73 -34.79
CA HIS A 54 -8.08 19.69 -33.80
C HIS A 54 -9.30 18.89 -33.34
N SER A 55 -10.52 19.32 -33.64
CA SER A 55 -11.72 18.50 -33.39
C SER A 55 -11.96 17.42 -34.46
N GLN A 56 -11.22 17.43 -35.57
CA GLN A 56 -11.41 16.48 -36.65
C GLN A 56 -10.96 15.07 -36.24
N GLU A 57 -11.83 14.08 -36.41
CA GLU A 57 -11.50 12.69 -36.15
C GLU A 57 -10.39 12.21 -37.10
N GLY A 58 -9.48 11.39 -36.59
CA GLY A 58 -8.37 10.83 -37.37
C GLY A 58 -7.21 11.80 -37.65
N LEU A 59 -7.29 13.07 -37.21
CA LEU A 59 -6.17 14.01 -37.29
C LEU A 59 -4.97 13.47 -36.50
N LYS A 60 -3.84 13.30 -37.20
CA LYS A 60 -2.64 12.68 -36.64
C LYS A 60 -1.37 13.26 -37.23
N LYS A 61 -0.28 13.17 -36.48
CA LYS A 61 1.08 13.52 -36.90
C LYS A 61 1.93 12.26 -36.99
N ASN A 62 2.65 12.09 -38.09
CA ASN A 62 3.69 11.07 -38.18
C ASN A 62 4.90 11.50 -37.34
N LEU A 63 5.40 10.59 -36.52
CA LEU A 63 6.56 10.79 -35.65
C LEU A 63 7.79 10.05 -36.19
N GLY A 64 8.90 10.14 -35.46
CA GLY A 64 10.05 9.28 -35.69
C GLY A 64 9.67 7.79 -35.61
N LYS A 65 10.45 6.94 -36.30
CA LYS A 65 10.34 5.47 -36.24
C LYS A 65 8.98 4.88 -36.70
N GLY A 66 8.17 5.63 -37.45
CA GLY A 66 6.90 5.16 -37.99
C GLY A 66 5.73 5.20 -37.00
N GLU A 67 5.91 5.78 -35.81
CA GLU A 67 4.83 6.03 -34.87
C GLU A 67 3.90 7.15 -35.35
N THR A 68 2.66 7.17 -34.87
CA THR A 68 1.71 8.26 -35.10
C THR A 68 1.17 8.81 -33.80
N LEU A 69 1.09 10.13 -33.68
CA LEU A 69 0.45 10.83 -32.57
C LEU A 69 -0.92 11.33 -33.01
N SER A 70 -1.97 10.97 -32.27
CA SER A 70 -3.27 11.60 -32.45
C SER A 70 -3.19 13.08 -32.06
N LEU A 71 -3.70 13.95 -32.93
CA LEU A 71 -3.87 15.38 -32.66
C LEU A 71 -5.33 15.73 -32.36
N HIS A 72 -6.22 14.74 -32.40
CA HIS A 72 -7.65 14.95 -32.17
C HIS A 72 -7.94 15.28 -30.69
N VAL A 73 -8.79 16.30 -30.49
CA VAL A 73 -9.30 16.75 -29.20
C VAL A 73 -10.81 16.96 -29.30
N GLY A 74 -11.57 16.24 -28.48
CA GLY A 74 -13.02 16.46 -28.37
C GLY A 74 -13.32 17.76 -27.63
N GLY A 75 -13.80 18.78 -28.34
CA GLY A 75 -14.04 20.12 -27.80
C GLY A 75 -15.00 20.13 -26.60
N GLU A 76 -16.10 19.38 -26.67
CA GLU A 76 -17.06 19.25 -25.56
C GLU A 76 -16.43 18.57 -24.32
N ALA A 77 -15.61 17.54 -24.54
CA ALA A 77 -14.94 16.83 -23.46
C ALA A 77 -13.88 17.70 -22.77
N PHE A 78 -13.20 18.58 -23.52
CA PHE A 78 -12.27 19.56 -22.97
C PHE A 78 -13.02 20.66 -22.21
N ALA A 79 -14.08 21.22 -22.79
CA ALA A 79 -14.91 22.25 -22.14
C ALA A 79 -15.51 21.78 -20.81
N GLY A 80 -15.89 20.49 -20.72
CA GLY A 80 -16.38 19.87 -19.48
C GLY A 80 -15.28 19.37 -18.52
N SER A 81 -14.00 19.59 -18.82
CA SER A 81 -12.89 19.19 -17.97
C SER A 81 -12.62 20.21 -16.85
N VAL A 82 -11.83 19.82 -15.85
CA VAL A 82 -11.41 20.75 -14.78
C VAL A 82 -10.49 21.86 -15.26
N HIS A 83 -9.99 21.77 -16.51
CA HIS A 83 -9.14 22.77 -17.15
C HIS A 83 -9.86 23.51 -18.29
N GLY A 84 -11.17 23.28 -18.49
CA GLY A 84 -11.91 23.82 -19.63
C GLY A 84 -11.90 25.35 -19.71
N GLU A 85 -11.79 26.04 -18.58
CA GLU A 85 -11.73 27.50 -18.50
C GLU A 85 -10.33 28.10 -18.79
N LEU A 86 -9.26 27.29 -18.75
CA LEU A 86 -7.90 27.78 -18.95
C LEU A 86 -7.58 28.07 -20.42
N GLY A 87 -8.36 27.49 -21.35
CA GLY A 87 -8.09 27.54 -22.78
C GLY A 87 -6.87 26.72 -23.20
N CYS A 88 -6.65 26.57 -24.51
CA CYS A 88 -5.60 25.76 -25.08
C CYS A 88 -4.20 26.33 -24.76
N SER A 89 -4.06 27.66 -24.84
CA SER A 89 -2.79 28.38 -24.72
C SER A 89 -2.18 28.33 -23.32
N ALA A 90 -2.98 28.09 -22.27
CA ALA A 90 -2.47 27.88 -20.92
C ALA A 90 -1.55 26.66 -20.80
N CYS A 91 -1.82 25.59 -21.57
CA CYS A 91 -0.95 24.40 -21.61
C CYS A 91 -0.05 24.35 -22.85
N HIS A 92 -0.47 24.99 -23.94
CA HIS A 92 0.24 25.06 -25.21
C HIS A 92 0.86 26.44 -25.47
N GLY A 93 1.35 27.11 -24.43
CA GLY A 93 1.97 28.44 -24.53
C GLY A 93 3.23 28.47 -25.42
N ASP A 94 3.78 27.31 -25.76
CA ASP A 94 4.87 27.16 -26.73
C ASP A 94 4.42 27.22 -28.20
N ILE A 95 3.12 27.34 -28.47
CA ILE A 95 2.54 27.42 -29.82
C ILE A 95 2.21 28.87 -30.18
N ASP A 96 2.79 29.37 -31.28
CA ASP A 96 2.41 30.63 -31.91
C ASP A 96 1.28 30.37 -32.92
N PRO A 97 0.03 30.82 -32.66
CA PRO A 97 -1.11 30.56 -33.55
C PRO A 97 -0.91 31.10 -34.97
N LYS A 98 -0.09 32.14 -35.16
CA LYS A 98 0.15 32.74 -36.48
C LYS A 98 1.10 31.90 -37.34
N LYS A 99 1.92 31.06 -36.71
CA LYS A 99 2.92 30.20 -37.36
C LYS A 99 2.53 28.72 -37.32
N HIS A 100 1.33 28.42 -36.83
CA HIS A 100 0.81 27.07 -36.73
C HIS A 100 -0.22 26.81 -37.85
N PRO A 101 -0.11 25.70 -38.62
CA PRO A 101 0.92 24.67 -38.53
C PRO A 101 2.24 25.11 -39.18
N GLY A 102 3.35 25.00 -38.45
CA GLY A 102 4.70 25.28 -38.94
C GLY A 102 5.47 24.01 -39.35
N PRO A 103 6.79 24.09 -39.66
CA PRO A 103 7.61 22.91 -39.95
C PRO A 103 7.60 21.87 -38.81
N GLY A 104 7.16 22.29 -37.62
CA GLY A 104 6.79 21.44 -36.50
C GLY A 104 8.01 20.98 -35.71
N ARG A 105 7.83 20.85 -34.39
CA ARG A 105 8.83 20.20 -33.55
C ARG A 105 9.00 18.75 -34.04
N GLN A 106 10.24 18.32 -34.22
CA GLN A 106 10.53 16.90 -34.39
C GLN A 106 10.22 16.19 -33.08
N ILE A 107 9.24 15.29 -33.11
CA ILE A 107 8.85 14.46 -31.99
C ILE A 107 9.38 13.05 -32.28
N ALA A 108 10.31 12.59 -31.46
CA ALA A 108 10.96 11.30 -31.65
C ALA A 108 10.00 10.13 -31.42
N SER A 109 9.19 10.19 -30.36
CA SER A 109 8.14 9.21 -30.04
C SER A 109 7.00 9.87 -29.26
N ALA A 110 5.82 9.25 -29.28
CA ALA A 110 4.67 9.74 -28.50
C ALA A 110 4.98 9.72 -27.00
N ARG A 111 5.79 8.75 -26.57
CA ARG A 111 6.13 8.57 -25.17
C ARG A 111 7.06 9.64 -24.63
N GLU A 112 8.12 9.95 -25.37
CA GLU A 112 9.04 11.04 -25.00
C GLU A 112 8.32 12.38 -24.96
N TYR A 113 7.37 12.60 -25.88
CA TYR A 113 6.53 13.80 -25.85
C TYR A 113 5.68 13.89 -24.58
N ALA A 114 5.02 12.79 -24.17
CA ALA A 114 4.22 12.75 -22.96
C ALA A 114 5.06 13.01 -21.70
N VAL A 115 6.26 12.44 -21.62
CA VAL A 115 7.20 12.68 -20.51
C VAL A 115 7.66 14.13 -20.49
N ALA A 116 8.04 14.70 -21.63
CA ALA A 116 8.49 16.10 -21.71
C ALA A 116 7.38 17.09 -21.33
N LYS A 117 6.11 16.79 -21.65
CA LYS A 117 4.98 17.67 -21.35
C LYS A 117 4.53 17.65 -19.88
N VAL A 118 5.12 16.81 -19.03
CA VAL A 118 4.88 16.83 -17.57
C VAL A 118 5.16 18.20 -16.97
N GLU A 119 6.18 18.91 -17.46
CA GLU A 119 6.58 20.23 -16.97
C GLU A 119 5.44 21.26 -17.03
N VAL A 120 4.54 21.16 -18.01
CA VAL A 120 3.38 22.05 -18.11
C VAL A 120 2.46 21.89 -16.89
N CYS A 121 2.28 20.66 -16.42
CA CYS A 121 1.44 20.39 -15.25
C CYS A 121 2.08 20.93 -13.97
N THR A 122 3.42 20.90 -13.86
CA THR A 122 4.13 21.28 -12.63
C THR A 122 4.13 22.78 -12.38
N GLN A 123 3.91 23.60 -13.41
CA GLN A 123 3.80 25.06 -13.28
C GLN A 123 2.63 25.50 -12.41
N CYS A 124 1.55 24.71 -12.36
CA CYS A 124 0.38 24.99 -11.51
C CYS A 124 0.17 23.95 -10.40
N HIS A 125 0.65 22.71 -10.56
CA HIS A 125 0.49 21.63 -9.57
C HIS A 125 1.78 21.32 -8.80
N GLU A 126 2.52 22.36 -8.40
CA GLU A 126 3.83 22.24 -7.75
C GLU A 126 3.81 21.30 -6.54
N ASP A 127 2.82 21.40 -5.64
CA ASP A 127 2.72 20.53 -4.47
C ASP A 127 2.56 19.05 -4.83
N LYS A 128 1.83 18.75 -5.91
CA LYS A 128 1.64 17.37 -6.36
C LYS A 128 2.86 16.88 -7.12
N ALA A 129 3.54 17.76 -7.86
CA ALA A 129 4.81 17.48 -8.51
C ALA A 129 5.88 17.08 -7.48
N LYS A 130 6.03 17.86 -6.39
CA LYS A 130 6.97 17.57 -5.29
C LYS A 130 6.71 16.21 -4.65
N LEU A 131 5.44 15.86 -4.41
CA LEU A 131 5.09 14.52 -3.92
C LEU A 131 5.46 13.44 -4.93
N PHE A 132 5.11 13.66 -6.21
CA PHE A 132 5.34 12.70 -7.28
C PHE A 132 6.84 12.41 -7.48
N GLU A 133 7.70 13.43 -7.39
CA GLU A 133 9.15 13.31 -7.49
C GLU A 133 9.78 12.33 -6.47
N GLY A 134 9.16 12.21 -5.30
CA GLY A 134 9.54 11.26 -4.24
C GLY A 134 8.94 9.87 -4.41
N SER A 135 8.05 9.66 -5.39
CA SER A 135 7.35 8.39 -5.58
C SER A 135 8.19 7.36 -6.33
N VAL A 136 7.78 6.10 -6.21
CA VAL A 136 8.37 4.98 -6.97
C VAL A 136 8.16 5.14 -8.48
N HIS A 137 7.07 5.78 -8.91
CA HIS A 137 6.81 6.02 -10.34
C HIS A 137 7.83 7.01 -10.93
N ALA A 138 8.05 8.16 -10.28
CA ALA A 138 9.07 9.11 -10.72
C ALA A 138 10.48 8.52 -10.64
N THR A 139 10.77 7.75 -9.59
CA THR A 139 12.07 7.08 -9.46
C THR A 139 12.30 6.05 -10.57
N THR A 140 11.28 5.26 -10.91
CA THR A 140 11.34 4.29 -12.03
C THR A 140 11.52 5.01 -13.38
N LEU A 141 10.89 6.17 -13.56
CA LEU A 141 11.06 6.99 -14.76
C LEU A 141 12.49 7.54 -14.88
N ARG A 142 13.03 8.14 -13.81
CA ARG A 142 14.39 8.69 -13.77
C ARG A 142 15.49 7.65 -14.00
N THR A 143 15.24 6.41 -13.60
CA THR A 143 16.17 5.28 -13.81
C THR A 143 16.09 4.70 -15.23
N GLY A 144 15.39 5.37 -16.15
CA GLY A 144 15.40 5.09 -17.59
C GLY A 144 14.24 4.23 -18.07
N ASN A 145 13.34 3.78 -17.18
CA ASN A 145 12.16 3.04 -17.60
C ASN A 145 11.04 4.01 -18.02
N LEU A 146 11.00 4.29 -19.33
CA LEU A 146 9.98 5.15 -19.91
C LEU A 146 8.56 4.61 -19.77
N TRP A 147 8.32 3.34 -19.43
CA TRP A 147 6.96 2.83 -19.17
C TRP A 147 6.37 3.27 -17.82
N ALA A 148 7.17 3.86 -16.92
CA ALA A 148 6.68 4.37 -15.64
C ALA A 148 5.68 5.53 -15.85
N PRO A 149 4.50 5.52 -15.20
CA PRO A 149 3.44 6.46 -15.53
C PRO A 149 3.79 7.91 -15.17
N VAL A 150 3.33 8.84 -16.00
CA VAL A 150 3.36 10.30 -15.79
C VAL A 150 1.94 10.84 -15.59
N CYS A 151 1.81 12.15 -15.37
CA CYS A 151 0.55 12.83 -15.07
C CYS A 151 -0.59 12.41 -16.03
N THR A 152 -0.31 12.41 -17.33
CA THR A 152 -1.28 12.15 -18.41
C THR A 152 -1.67 10.67 -18.53
N ASP A 153 -0.85 9.73 -18.07
CA ASP A 153 -1.21 8.30 -18.08
C ASP A 153 -2.39 8.01 -17.13
N CYS A 154 -2.41 8.74 -16.01
CA CYS A 154 -3.43 8.63 -14.98
C CYS A 154 -4.62 9.57 -15.20
N HIS A 155 -4.37 10.84 -15.54
CA HIS A 155 -5.40 11.87 -15.63
C HIS A 155 -5.95 12.09 -17.05
N GLY A 156 -5.25 11.60 -18.08
CA GLY A 156 -5.45 12.05 -19.46
C GLY A 156 -4.83 13.43 -19.72
N SER A 157 -4.87 13.88 -20.97
CA SER A 157 -4.25 15.16 -21.38
C SER A 157 -5.25 16.29 -21.56
N HIS A 158 -6.40 16.02 -22.21
CA HIS A 158 -7.36 17.07 -22.61
C HIS A 158 -8.75 16.94 -21.99
N ALA A 159 -9.06 15.82 -21.33
CA ALA A 159 -10.36 15.59 -20.68
C ALA A 159 -10.16 15.24 -19.20
N VAL A 160 -9.34 16.04 -18.52
CA VAL A 160 -8.97 15.79 -17.12
C VAL A 160 -10.20 15.95 -16.23
N ARG A 161 -10.52 14.90 -15.48
CA ARG A 161 -11.67 14.88 -14.58
C ARG A 161 -11.26 15.12 -13.14
N ALA A 162 -12.15 15.72 -12.36
CA ALA A 162 -11.98 15.83 -10.91
C ALA A 162 -11.91 14.44 -10.26
N LYS A 163 -11.15 14.30 -9.17
CA LYS A 163 -11.05 13.05 -8.40
C LYS A 163 -12.43 12.48 -8.04
N ALA A 164 -13.38 13.35 -7.67
CA ALA A 164 -14.74 12.94 -7.29
C ALA A 164 -15.51 12.26 -8.43
N ALA A 165 -15.17 12.56 -9.69
CA ALA A 165 -15.80 11.97 -10.87
C ALA A 165 -15.22 10.59 -11.26
N GLN A 166 -14.22 10.07 -10.52
CA GLN A 166 -13.70 8.70 -10.71
C GLN A 166 -14.53 7.63 -9.97
N GLU A 167 -15.67 8.03 -9.41
CA GLU A 167 -16.65 7.16 -8.77
C GLU A 167 -17.82 6.87 -9.73
N PRO A 168 -18.25 5.60 -9.92
CA PRO A 168 -17.71 4.36 -9.37
C PRO A 168 -16.50 3.82 -10.18
N MET A 169 -15.93 2.70 -9.72
CA MET A 169 -14.68 1.99 -10.11
C MET A 169 -14.20 2.01 -11.59
N ASN A 170 -15.07 2.32 -12.55
CA ASN A 170 -14.80 2.29 -13.99
C ASN A 170 -13.73 3.30 -14.44
N GLY A 171 -13.35 4.26 -13.58
CA GLY A 171 -12.33 5.28 -13.86
C GLY A 171 -10.95 5.05 -13.25
N ILE A 172 -10.66 3.87 -12.67
CA ILE A 172 -9.38 3.64 -11.97
C ILE A 172 -8.25 3.44 -12.98
N SER A 173 -7.39 4.45 -13.10
CA SER A 173 -6.23 4.45 -13.99
C SER A 173 -5.18 3.39 -13.65
N CYS A 174 -5.09 2.98 -12.37
CA CYS A 174 -4.11 1.99 -11.91
C CYS A 174 -4.23 0.66 -12.66
N ARG A 175 -5.44 0.26 -13.07
CA ARG A 175 -5.70 -1.00 -13.80
C ARG A 175 -4.95 -1.08 -15.12
N LYS A 176 -4.67 0.06 -15.78
CA LYS A 176 -3.97 0.08 -17.08
C LYS A 176 -2.61 -0.63 -17.04
N CYS A 177 -1.95 -0.61 -15.88
CA CYS A 177 -0.65 -1.26 -15.66
C CYS A 177 -0.64 -2.29 -14.53
N HIS A 178 -1.63 -2.25 -13.63
CA HIS A 178 -1.77 -3.15 -12.48
C HIS A 178 -3.08 -3.94 -12.54
N ASP A 179 -3.33 -4.59 -13.68
CA ASP A 179 -4.53 -5.35 -13.96
C ASP A 179 -4.71 -6.55 -13.02
N GLU A 180 -3.69 -7.37 -12.81
CA GLU A 180 -3.75 -8.52 -11.89
C GLU A 180 -4.09 -8.10 -10.45
N ILE A 181 -3.51 -6.98 -10.00
CA ILE A 181 -3.76 -6.41 -8.67
C ILE A 181 -5.19 -5.88 -8.59
N PHE A 182 -5.65 -5.21 -9.65
CA PHE A 182 -7.01 -4.70 -9.74
C PHE A 182 -8.03 -5.84 -9.68
N ASP A 183 -7.81 -6.92 -10.43
CA ASP A 183 -8.71 -8.07 -10.47
C ASP A 183 -8.78 -8.77 -9.11
N ALA A 184 -7.63 -8.94 -8.43
CA ALA A 184 -7.60 -9.45 -7.06
C ALA A 184 -8.36 -8.53 -6.08
N TYR A 185 -8.16 -7.21 -6.17
CA TYR A 185 -8.88 -6.23 -5.36
C TYR A 185 -10.39 -6.26 -5.64
N ALA A 186 -10.81 -6.35 -6.90
CA ALA A 186 -12.21 -6.40 -7.30
C ALA A 186 -12.94 -7.61 -6.68
N GLY A 187 -12.25 -8.75 -6.60
CA GLY A 187 -12.74 -9.96 -5.92
C GLY A 187 -12.65 -9.94 -4.39
N SER A 188 -11.97 -8.95 -3.80
CA SER A 188 -11.80 -8.82 -2.35
C SER A 188 -13.07 -8.32 -1.66
N MET A 189 -13.12 -8.41 -0.32
CA MET A 189 -14.23 -7.81 0.44
C MET A 189 -14.36 -6.31 0.22
N HIS A 190 -13.26 -5.58 0.02
CA HIS A 190 -13.32 -4.14 -0.25
C HIS A 190 -13.90 -3.86 -1.64
N GLY A 191 -13.43 -4.58 -2.66
CA GLY A 191 -13.97 -4.46 -4.03
C GLY A 191 -15.45 -4.83 -4.10
N LEU A 192 -15.83 -5.97 -3.51
CA LEU A 192 -17.22 -6.42 -3.44
C LEU A 192 -18.11 -5.46 -2.65
N ALA A 193 -17.60 -4.82 -1.60
CA ALA A 193 -18.35 -3.83 -0.82
C ALA A 193 -18.63 -2.56 -1.63
N ARG A 194 -17.73 -2.14 -2.53
CA ARG A 194 -17.98 -1.01 -3.45
C ARG A 194 -19.04 -1.33 -4.50
N GLY A 195 -19.15 -2.59 -4.91
CA GLY A 195 -20.19 -3.05 -5.84
C GLY A 195 -21.60 -3.10 -5.24
N LYS A 196 -21.74 -2.93 -3.92
CA LYS A 196 -23.03 -2.94 -3.23
C LYS A 196 -23.45 -1.51 -2.88
N ALA A 197 -24.69 -1.14 -3.19
CA ALA A 197 -25.27 0.10 -2.68
C ALA A 197 -25.37 0.01 -1.15
N GLY A 198 -24.70 0.90 -0.44
CA GLY A 198 -24.68 0.92 1.01
C GLY A 198 -23.95 2.13 1.57
N PRO A 199 -24.12 2.44 2.86
CA PRO A 199 -23.53 3.63 3.48
C PRO A 199 -22.02 3.55 3.68
N VAL A 200 -21.42 2.36 3.54
CA VAL A 200 -19.99 2.13 3.77
C VAL A 200 -19.22 2.30 2.45
N LYS A 201 -18.50 3.42 2.33
CA LYS A 201 -17.60 3.66 1.20
C LYS A 201 -16.29 2.87 1.40
N ALA A 202 -16.20 1.70 0.77
CA ALA A 202 -14.98 0.91 0.79
C ALA A 202 -13.83 1.60 0.02
N PRO A 203 -12.57 1.42 0.47
CA PRO A 203 -11.41 2.16 -0.02
C PRO A 203 -11.02 1.72 -1.43
N ILE A 204 -10.51 2.63 -2.26
CA ILE A 204 -9.83 2.35 -3.55
C ILE A 204 -8.32 2.40 -3.40
N CYS A 205 -7.60 2.11 -4.49
CA CYS A 205 -6.14 2.04 -4.55
C CYS A 205 -5.46 3.24 -3.86
N VAL A 206 -5.94 4.45 -4.13
CA VAL A 206 -5.33 5.69 -3.65
C VAL A 206 -5.57 5.97 -2.16
N ASP A 207 -6.59 5.35 -1.56
CA ASP A 207 -6.90 5.51 -0.13
C ASP A 207 -5.87 4.78 0.73
N CYS A 208 -5.25 3.71 0.20
CA CYS A 208 -4.16 3.00 0.86
C CYS A 208 -2.77 3.41 0.33
N HIS A 209 -2.62 3.67 -0.97
CA HIS A 209 -1.32 3.85 -1.62
C HIS A 209 -0.91 5.30 -1.93
N ARG A 210 -1.81 6.29 -1.81
CA ARG A 210 -1.57 7.72 -2.14
C ARG A 210 -1.04 7.97 -3.56
N ALA A 211 -1.91 8.33 -4.51
CA ALA A 211 -1.59 8.39 -5.95
C ALA A 211 -0.33 9.19 -6.36
N HIS A 212 -0.05 10.31 -5.68
CA HIS A 212 1.10 11.17 -5.97
C HIS A 212 2.31 10.90 -5.05
N ASP A 213 2.19 10.04 -4.04
CA ASP A 213 3.26 9.70 -3.07
C ASP A 213 3.29 8.17 -2.93
N VAL A 214 3.27 7.46 -4.07
CA VAL A 214 3.24 6.00 -4.08
C VAL A 214 4.61 5.47 -3.68
N SER A 215 4.65 4.66 -2.63
CA SER A 215 5.84 3.93 -2.20
C SER A 215 5.71 2.45 -2.54
N PRO A 216 6.83 1.71 -2.65
CA PRO A 216 6.78 0.25 -2.73
C PRO A 216 6.04 -0.34 -1.53
N ALA A 217 5.14 -1.30 -1.79
CA ALA A 217 4.22 -1.82 -0.77
C ALA A 217 4.92 -2.48 0.44
N SER A 218 6.10 -3.08 0.25
CA SER A 218 6.83 -3.78 1.32
C SER A 218 7.80 -2.88 2.10
N THR A 219 7.73 -1.55 1.92
CA THR A 219 8.64 -0.61 2.57
C THR A 219 7.91 0.22 3.62
N GLY A 220 8.39 0.14 4.87
CA GLY A 220 7.91 0.97 5.98
C GLY A 220 6.57 0.53 6.61
N THR A 221 6.00 1.43 7.42
CA THR A 221 4.74 1.22 8.16
C THR A 221 3.51 1.79 7.47
N ARG A 222 3.69 2.55 6.38
CA ARG A 222 2.63 3.34 5.72
C ARG A 222 1.37 2.53 5.41
N LEU A 223 1.50 1.32 4.88
CA LEU A 223 0.34 0.46 4.60
C LEU A 223 -0.37 -0.06 5.85
N ARG A 224 0.36 -0.38 6.92
CA ARG A 224 -0.25 -0.73 8.21
C ARG A 224 -1.07 0.44 8.72
N ASP A 225 -0.50 1.63 8.68
CA ASP A 225 -1.16 2.85 9.18
C ASP A 225 -2.38 3.20 8.31
N ALA A 226 -2.35 2.94 7.00
CA ALA A 226 -3.52 3.07 6.13
C ALA A 226 -4.65 2.09 6.51
N CYS A 227 -4.34 0.83 6.82
CA CYS A 227 -5.34 -0.11 7.34
C CYS A 227 -5.97 0.41 8.64
N LEU A 228 -5.15 0.88 9.57
CA LEU A 228 -5.60 1.37 10.88
C LEU A 228 -6.38 2.68 10.78
N GLY A 229 -6.18 3.49 9.74
CA GLY A 229 -6.96 4.70 9.49
C GLY A 229 -8.46 4.44 9.35
N CYS A 230 -8.85 3.31 8.74
CA CYS A 230 -10.26 2.88 8.67
C CYS A 230 -10.61 1.85 9.74
N HIS A 231 -9.66 0.98 10.12
CA HIS A 231 -9.86 -0.06 11.11
C HIS A 231 -9.29 0.33 12.49
N ALA A 232 -9.66 1.51 13.00
CA ALA A 232 -9.12 2.05 14.25
C ALA A 232 -9.30 1.11 15.47
N GLY A 233 -10.39 0.35 15.50
CA GLY A 233 -10.66 -0.65 16.55
C GLY A 233 -9.92 -1.99 16.37
N ALA A 234 -9.10 -2.15 15.33
CA ALA A 234 -8.43 -3.42 15.05
C ALA A 234 -7.49 -3.82 16.18
N LEU A 235 -6.66 -2.90 16.70
CA LEU A 235 -5.67 -3.23 17.72
C LEU A 235 -6.34 -3.85 18.97
N ALA A 236 -7.31 -3.14 19.56
CA ALA A 236 -8.08 -3.62 20.71
C ALA A 236 -8.88 -4.90 20.42
N ALA A 237 -9.34 -5.10 19.19
CA ALA A 237 -10.02 -6.33 18.80
C ALA A 237 -9.06 -7.53 18.71
N HIS A 238 -7.81 -7.31 18.30
CA HIS A 238 -6.79 -8.35 18.23
C HIS A 238 -6.22 -8.68 19.61
N GLU A 239 -6.07 -7.71 20.51
CA GLU A 239 -5.61 -7.92 21.89
C GLU A 239 -6.44 -8.95 22.67
N LYS A 240 -7.71 -9.14 22.30
CA LYS A 240 -8.61 -10.12 22.93
C LYS A 240 -8.20 -11.57 22.71
N TRP A 241 -7.44 -11.87 21.65
CA TRP A 241 -7.15 -13.25 21.26
C TRP A 241 -5.72 -13.47 20.77
N LEU A 242 -5.03 -12.44 20.29
CA LEU A 242 -3.69 -12.51 19.73
C LEU A 242 -2.65 -12.14 20.80
N PRO A 243 -1.86 -13.09 21.30
CA PRO A 243 -0.80 -12.79 22.28
C PRO A 243 0.21 -11.81 21.70
N ASN A 244 0.78 -10.91 22.50
CA ASN A 244 1.78 -9.94 22.04
C ASN A 244 1.34 -9.18 20.76
N THR A 245 0.08 -8.74 20.72
CA THR A 245 -0.56 -8.19 19.51
C THR A 245 0.30 -7.15 18.79
N LYS A 246 0.91 -6.21 19.52
CA LYS A 246 1.76 -5.16 18.92
C LYS A 246 2.93 -5.76 18.13
N THR A 247 3.70 -6.65 18.74
CA THR A 247 4.83 -7.33 18.10
C THR A 247 4.37 -8.19 16.93
N HIS A 248 3.23 -8.88 17.05
CA HIS A 248 2.66 -9.62 15.92
C HIS A 248 2.33 -8.72 14.73
N LEU A 249 1.69 -7.56 14.95
CA LEU A 249 1.33 -6.64 13.86
C LEU A 249 2.54 -5.88 13.28
N GLU A 250 3.67 -5.85 13.99
CA GLU A 250 4.95 -5.38 13.47
C GLU A 250 5.64 -6.44 12.60
N ALA A 251 5.61 -7.71 13.02
CA ALA A 251 6.26 -8.83 12.34
C ALA A 251 5.42 -9.50 11.23
N VAL A 252 4.09 -9.36 11.27
CA VAL A 252 3.16 -10.02 10.36
C VAL A 252 2.32 -8.96 9.64
N ALA A 253 2.40 -8.92 8.31
CA ALA A 253 1.59 -8.02 7.51
C ALA A 253 0.10 -8.42 7.57
N CYS A 254 -0.81 -7.45 7.60
CA CYS A 254 -2.25 -7.71 7.68
C CYS A 254 -2.75 -8.72 6.62
N PRO A 255 -2.33 -8.64 5.33
CA PRO A 255 -2.75 -9.62 4.33
C PRO A 255 -2.34 -11.07 4.63
N ALA A 256 -1.28 -11.31 5.42
CA ALA A 256 -0.85 -12.67 5.76
C ALA A 256 -1.95 -13.46 6.52
N CYS A 257 -2.77 -12.77 7.32
CA CYS A 257 -3.93 -13.35 8.01
C CYS A 257 -5.25 -13.06 7.29
N HIS A 258 -5.36 -11.93 6.60
CA HIS A 258 -6.60 -11.50 5.94
C HIS A 258 -6.79 -12.04 4.51
N ALA A 259 -5.75 -12.62 3.90
CA ALA A 259 -5.81 -13.38 2.65
C ALA A 259 -5.42 -14.85 2.92
N PRO A 260 -6.30 -15.64 3.59
CA PRO A 260 -5.97 -16.98 4.08
C PRO A 260 -5.56 -17.96 2.97
N ALA A 261 -6.12 -17.82 1.77
CA ALA A 261 -5.82 -18.68 0.62
C ALA A 261 -4.48 -18.34 -0.08
N SER A 262 -3.91 -17.16 0.20
CA SER A 262 -2.66 -16.72 -0.43
C SER A 262 -1.47 -17.50 0.10
N GLN A 263 -0.41 -17.63 -0.71
CA GLN A 263 0.84 -18.17 -0.22
C GLN A 263 1.59 -17.12 0.62
N LYS A 264 2.32 -17.60 1.62
CA LYS A 264 3.03 -16.76 2.59
C LYS A 264 4.53 -16.88 2.33
N ARG A 265 5.26 -15.85 2.72
CA ARG A 265 6.72 -15.83 2.72
C ARG A 265 7.24 -15.07 3.93
N VAL A 266 8.41 -15.46 4.41
CA VAL A 266 9.21 -14.65 5.31
C VAL A 266 10.16 -13.81 4.47
N ASP A 267 9.98 -12.49 4.48
CA ASP A 267 10.90 -11.56 3.85
C ASP A 267 11.91 -11.04 4.88
N LEU A 268 13.17 -11.48 4.76
CA LEU A 268 14.32 -11.02 5.53
C LEU A 268 14.83 -9.72 4.92
N ARG A 269 14.64 -8.63 5.64
CA ARG A 269 14.95 -7.27 5.15
C ARG A 269 16.26 -6.82 5.77
N LEU A 270 17.15 -6.25 4.95
CA LEU A 270 18.37 -5.63 5.48
C LEU A 270 18.05 -4.33 6.19
N TYR A 271 18.56 -4.21 7.42
CA TYR A 271 18.45 -3.05 8.28
C TYR A 271 19.83 -2.61 8.77
N ASP A 272 20.01 -1.30 8.79
CA ASP A 272 21.13 -0.67 9.46
C ASP A 272 20.72 -0.33 10.91
N PRO A 273 21.35 -0.93 11.93
CA PRO A 273 21.03 -0.69 13.33
C PRO A 273 21.42 0.72 13.80
N ALA A 274 22.35 1.40 13.12
CA ALA A 274 22.77 2.76 13.48
C ALA A 274 21.69 3.79 13.10
N THR A 275 21.17 3.70 11.88
CA THR A 275 20.12 4.60 11.37
C THR A 275 18.70 4.11 11.64
N LYS A 276 18.53 2.85 12.03
CA LYS A 276 17.23 2.15 12.14
C LYS A 276 16.42 2.16 10.85
N GLN A 277 17.09 2.27 9.71
CA GLN A 277 16.47 2.30 8.39
C GLN A 277 16.79 1.04 7.61
N ARG A 278 15.95 0.74 6.60
CA ARG A 278 16.27 -0.29 5.63
C ARG A 278 17.46 0.16 4.81
N MET A 279 18.39 -0.76 4.55
CA MET A 279 19.52 -0.46 3.67
C MET A 279 19.06 -0.39 2.21
N SER A 280 19.46 0.68 1.51
CA SER A 280 19.41 0.79 0.06
C SER A 280 20.76 0.44 -0.54
N ASP A 281 20.72 -0.09 -1.77
CA ASP A 281 21.90 -0.18 -2.60
C ASP A 281 21.94 1.02 -3.56
N ASP A 282 22.68 2.05 -3.15
CA ASP A 282 22.88 3.28 -3.91
C ASP A 282 23.93 3.11 -5.04
N SER A 283 24.57 1.93 -5.14
CA SER A 283 25.67 1.71 -6.09
C SER A 283 25.22 1.55 -7.55
N GLY A 284 23.90 1.48 -7.79
CA GLY A 284 23.32 1.29 -9.13
C GLY A 284 23.63 -0.07 -9.76
N ARG A 285 24.30 -0.98 -9.03
CA ARG A 285 24.61 -2.34 -9.48
C ARG A 285 23.57 -3.28 -8.91
N SER A 286 22.95 -4.11 -9.74
CA SER A 286 22.24 -5.28 -9.24
C SER A 286 23.23 -6.14 -8.44
N LEU A 287 23.08 -6.22 -7.11
CA LEU A 287 23.85 -7.16 -6.30
C LEU A 287 23.45 -8.58 -6.72
N ASP A 288 24.27 -9.25 -7.53
CA ASP A 288 24.05 -10.66 -7.79
C ASP A 288 24.15 -11.47 -6.47
N ALA A 289 23.69 -12.72 -6.52
CA ALA A 289 23.66 -13.58 -5.34
C ALA A 289 25.03 -13.70 -4.64
N LYS A 290 26.14 -13.55 -5.40
CA LYS A 290 27.50 -13.60 -4.87
C LYS A 290 27.87 -12.29 -4.17
N ALA A 291 27.53 -11.14 -4.74
CA ALA A 291 27.76 -9.82 -4.14
C ALA A 291 26.92 -9.63 -2.87
N LEU A 292 25.68 -10.14 -2.84
CA LEU A 292 24.86 -10.22 -1.63
C LEU A 292 25.50 -11.13 -0.57
N TRP A 293 25.98 -12.31 -0.97
CA TRP A 293 26.72 -13.21 -0.08
C TRP A 293 28.01 -12.58 0.43
N ASP A 294 28.73 -11.82 -0.40
CA ASP A 294 29.96 -11.12 -0.02
C ASP A 294 29.67 -9.94 0.92
N LEU A 295 28.56 -9.22 0.71
CA LEU A 295 28.05 -8.19 1.61
C LEU A 295 27.70 -8.77 2.98
N LEU A 296 26.91 -9.84 3.01
CA LEU A 296 26.53 -10.54 4.25
C LEU A 296 27.73 -11.17 4.97
N ARG A 297 28.75 -11.65 4.23
CA ARG A 297 30.02 -12.12 4.83
C ARG A 297 30.93 -11.01 5.28
N GLY A 298 30.96 -9.87 4.60
CA GLY A 298 31.72 -8.68 4.96
C GLY A 298 31.24 -8.06 6.28
N VAL A 299 29.95 -8.19 6.57
CA VAL A 299 29.30 -7.75 7.82
C VAL A 299 29.73 -8.59 9.04
N ASN A 300 30.18 -9.84 8.84
CA ASN A 300 30.61 -10.76 9.90
C ASN A 300 32.15 -10.80 10.12
N ARG A 301 32.91 -9.83 9.58
CA ARG A 301 34.34 -9.66 9.91
C ARG A 301 34.51 -8.67 11.06
N GLU A 302 35.33 -9.02 12.05
CA GLU A 302 35.80 -8.09 13.07
C GLU A 302 36.44 -6.86 12.40
N GLY A 303 35.85 -5.68 12.62
CA GLY A 303 36.35 -4.39 12.10
C GLY A 303 35.55 -3.73 10.97
N ALA A 304 34.41 -4.26 10.53
CA ALA A 304 33.53 -3.58 9.57
C ALA A 304 32.77 -2.39 10.22
N PRO A 305 32.62 -1.24 9.53
CA PRO A 305 32.09 0.00 10.12
C PRO A 305 30.57 -0.01 10.40
N ALA A 306 29.81 -0.99 9.91
CA ALA A 306 28.39 -1.14 10.21
C ALA A 306 27.97 -2.63 10.20
N LYS A 307 27.39 -3.12 11.30
CA LYS A 307 26.78 -4.45 11.37
C LYS A 307 25.40 -4.40 10.69
N ALA A 308 25.20 -5.00 9.52
CA ALA A 308 23.86 -5.13 8.94
C ALA A 308 23.08 -6.25 9.66
N THR A 309 21.84 -5.97 10.05
CA THR A 309 20.94 -6.95 10.69
C THR A 309 19.81 -7.32 9.74
N LEU A 310 19.33 -8.57 9.78
CA LEU A 310 18.15 -9.00 9.04
C LEU A 310 16.92 -8.99 9.95
N ILE A 311 15.93 -8.18 9.59
CA ILE A 311 14.62 -8.19 10.25
C ILE A 311 13.61 -8.91 9.35
N GLY A 312 13.19 -10.08 9.77
CA GLY A 312 12.17 -10.85 9.05
C GLY A 312 10.77 -10.25 9.22
N ARG A 313 9.95 -10.39 8.18
CA ARG A 313 8.52 -10.08 8.21
C ARG A 313 7.74 -11.12 7.45
N LEU A 314 6.66 -11.61 8.04
CA LEU A 314 5.74 -12.51 7.36
C LEU A 314 4.81 -11.69 6.46
N GLU A 315 4.89 -11.95 5.16
CA GLU A 315 4.08 -11.32 4.13
C GLU A 315 3.40 -12.39 3.26
N VAL A 316 2.49 -11.98 2.39
CA VAL A 316 2.07 -12.83 1.28
C VAL A 316 3.06 -12.75 0.13
N ARG A 317 3.06 -13.74 -0.75
CA ARG A 317 4.12 -13.88 -1.76
C ARG A 317 4.02 -12.83 -2.87
N THR A 318 2.82 -12.41 -3.29
CA THR A 318 2.68 -11.42 -4.38
C THR A 318 1.84 -10.20 -4.02
N GLY A 319 1.97 -9.14 -4.84
CA GLY A 319 1.12 -7.95 -4.74
C GLY A 319 -0.35 -8.29 -4.95
N ALA A 320 -0.70 -9.08 -5.97
CA ALA A 320 -2.07 -9.51 -6.22
C ALA A 320 -2.65 -10.33 -5.06
N GLU A 321 -1.88 -11.28 -4.52
CA GLU A 321 -2.27 -12.05 -3.33
C GLU A 321 -2.50 -11.17 -2.09
N SER A 322 -1.83 -10.01 -1.99
CA SER A 322 -2.04 -9.04 -0.90
C SER A 322 -3.40 -8.36 -0.99
N HIS A 323 -4.00 -8.35 -2.18
CA HIS A 323 -5.28 -7.71 -2.47
C HIS A 323 -6.45 -8.69 -2.41
N LEU A 324 -6.22 -10.00 -2.21
CA LEU A 324 -7.26 -11.02 -2.01
C LEU A 324 -7.83 -11.01 -0.58
N LEU A 325 -8.13 -9.82 -0.06
CA LEU A 325 -8.56 -9.63 1.32
C LEU A 325 -9.98 -10.18 1.54
N THR A 326 -10.12 -10.96 2.61
CA THR A 326 -11.35 -11.64 3.02
C THR A 326 -11.96 -11.00 4.27
N GLY A 327 -13.20 -11.39 4.59
CA GLY A 327 -13.93 -10.83 5.70
C GLY A 327 -13.42 -11.38 7.03
N LYS A 328 -13.72 -10.67 8.14
CA LYS A 328 -13.27 -11.06 9.48
C LYS A 328 -13.61 -12.50 9.90
N SER A 329 -14.64 -13.11 9.29
CA SER A 329 -15.06 -14.49 9.55
C SER A 329 -14.23 -15.53 8.82
N ARG A 330 -13.53 -15.15 7.75
CA ARG A 330 -12.64 -16.01 6.95
C ARG A 330 -11.16 -15.77 7.24
N ALA A 331 -10.81 -14.66 7.91
CA ALA A 331 -9.45 -14.37 8.30
C ALA A 331 -8.90 -15.42 9.30
N ILE A 332 -7.59 -15.68 9.21
CA ILE A 332 -6.88 -16.61 10.10
C ILE A 332 -6.89 -16.06 11.52
N LYS A 333 -7.31 -16.89 12.48
CA LYS A 333 -7.30 -16.60 13.93
C LYS A 333 -6.76 -17.73 14.79
N ASP A 334 -6.50 -18.89 14.20
CA ASP A 334 -5.90 -20.00 14.92
C ASP A 334 -4.38 -19.83 14.95
N CYS A 335 -3.76 -20.03 16.11
CA CYS A 335 -2.31 -19.93 16.24
C CYS A 335 -1.58 -21.07 15.52
N VAL A 336 -2.27 -22.21 15.32
CA VAL A 336 -1.67 -23.45 14.82
C VAL A 336 -1.28 -23.34 13.35
N SER A 337 -2.00 -22.56 12.54
CA SER A 337 -1.66 -22.33 11.13
C SER A 337 -0.24 -21.81 10.92
N CYS A 338 0.30 -21.07 11.89
CA CYS A 338 1.62 -20.47 11.83
C CYS A 338 2.61 -21.12 12.79
N HIS A 339 2.21 -21.47 14.02
CA HIS A 339 3.12 -21.97 15.04
C HIS A 339 3.27 -23.50 15.07
N ARG A 340 2.64 -24.23 14.15
CA ARG A 340 2.92 -25.67 13.97
C ARG A 340 4.26 -25.88 13.26
N GLN A 341 4.94 -26.97 13.61
CA GLN A 341 6.15 -27.37 12.90
C GLN A 341 5.82 -27.62 11.42
N GLY A 342 6.64 -27.07 10.53
CA GLY A 342 6.44 -27.19 9.08
C GLY A 342 5.28 -26.35 8.54
N ALA A 343 4.81 -25.34 9.28
CA ALA A 343 3.79 -24.42 8.79
C ALA A 343 4.19 -23.80 7.44
N ASP A 344 3.20 -23.73 6.53
CA ASP A 344 3.35 -23.18 5.17
C ASP A 344 3.83 -21.73 5.20
N ALA A 345 3.49 -20.99 6.26
CA ALA A 345 3.92 -19.62 6.51
C ALA A 345 5.45 -19.43 6.50
N PHE A 346 6.20 -20.46 6.85
CA PHE A 346 7.66 -20.40 7.00
C PHE A 346 8.41 -21.24 5.95
N GLN A 347 7.72 -21.78 4.94
CA GLN A 347 8.37 -22.60 3.92
C GLN A 347 9.06 -21.78 2.82
N ASN A 348 8.57 -20.57 2.55
CA ASN A 348 9.18 -19.67 1.56
C ASN A 348 9.91 -18.54 2.29
N VAL A 349 11.19 -18.37 2.00
CA VAL A 349 12.04 -17.36 2.63
C VAL A 349 12.73 -16.56 1.54
N THR A 350 12.59 -15.24 1.61
CA THR A 350 13.27 -14.32 0.69
C THR A 350 14.16 -13.37 1.47
N ILE A 351 15.26 -12.92 0.87
CA ILE A 351 16.04 -11.79 1.35
C ILE A 351 15.77 -10.61 0.42
N SER A 352 15.46 -9.44 0.98
CA SER A 352 15.17 -8.25 0.18
C SER A 352 16.02 -7.03 0.53
N ILE A 353 16.46 -6.33 -0.52
CA ILE A 353 17.22 -5.07 -0.47
C ILE A 353 16.48 -4.04 -1.31
N ILE A 354 16.54 -2.77 -0.92
CA ILE A 354 15.99 -1.70 -1.74
C ILE A 354 16.99 -1.40 -2.86
N GLY A 355 16.58 -1.66 -4.11
CA GLY A 355 17.38 -1.37 -5.29
C GLY A 355 17.44 0.14 -5.60
N PRO A 356 18.24 0.53 -6.61
CA PRO A 356 18.47 1.94 -6.95
C PRO A 356 17.23 2.65 -7.49
N ASP A 357 16.25 1.90 -7.99
CA ASP A 357 14.95 2.42 -8.41
C ASP A 357 13.92 2.53 -7.26
N GLY A 358 14.38 2.31 -6.02
CA GLY A 358 13.58 2.30 -4.81
C GLY A 358 12.75 1.03 -4.61
N ARG A 359 12.74 0.08 -5.56
CA ARG A 359 11.96 -1.16 -5.44
C ARG A 359 12.74 -2.24 -4.69
N PRO A 360 12.04 -3.08 -3.89
CA PRO A 360 12.67 -4.23 -3.25
C PRO A 360 13.08 -5.28 -4.28
N VAL A 361 14.37 -5.54 -4.39
CA VAL A 361 14.91 -6.71 -5.09
C VAL A 361 14.91 -7.88 -4.13
N ARG A 362 14.38 -9.03 -4.55
CA ARG A 362 14.20 -10.22 -3.70
C ARG A 362 15.01 -11.38 -4.24
N TYR A 363 15.64 -12.11 -3.32
CA TYR A 363 16.40 -13.32 -3.58
C TYR A 363 15.79 -14.46 -2.77
N GLU A 364 15.60 -15.62 -3.40
CA GLU A 364 15.18 -16.83 -2.69
C GLU A 364 16.29 -17.26 -1.73
N ALA A 365 15.89 -17.65 -0.51
CA ALA A 365 16.78 -18.17 0.51
C ALA A 365 16.32 -19.56 0.94
N GLN A 366 17.28 -20.40 1.35
CA GLN A 366 16.95 -21.70 1.91
C GLN A 366 16.26 -21.49 3.27
N LYS A 367 15.18 -22.24 3.51
CA LYS A 367 14.36 -22.09 4.72
C LYS A 367 15.09 -22.42 6.02
N ASP A 368 16.15 -23.22 5.95
CA ASP A 368 16.98 -23.59 7.09
C ASP A 368 17.71 -22.39 7.70
N VAL A 369 17.92 -21.31 6.94
CA VAL A 369 18.44 -20.01 7.43
C VAL A 369 17.65 -19.48 8.64
N LEU A 370 16.35 -19.78 8.72
CA LEU A 370 15.52 -19.35 9.86
C LEU A 370 15.78 -20.13 11.15
N SER A 371 16.44 -21.29 11.07
CA SER A 371 16.61 -22.24 12.17
C SER A 371 18.06 -22.66 12.41
N ASN A 372 18.99 -22.22 11.57
CA ASN A 372 20.39 -22.56 11.66
C ASN A 372 21.06 -21.79 12.81
N PRO A 373 21.71 -22.46 13.79
CA PRO A 373 22.43 -21.81 14.88
C PRO A 373 23.46 -20.76 14.40
N ALA A 374 24.07 -20.97 13.23
CA ALA A 374 25.03 -20.04 12.64
C ALA A 374 24.41 -18.73 12.13
N SER A 375 23.08 -18.69 11.97
CA SER A 375 22.34 -17.52 11.48
C SER A 375 21.68 -16.73 12.61
N VAL A 376 21.69 -17.23 13.84
CA VAL A 376 20.95 -16.68 15.00
C VAL A 376 21.31 -15.24 15.31
N GLU A 377 22.59 -14.85 15.20
CA GLU A 377 23.03 -13.47 15.43
C GLU A 377 22.54 -12.53 14.31
N SER A 378 22.45 -13.02 13.07
CA SER A 378 22.04 -12.21 11.92
C SER A 378 20.52 -12.09 11.77
N VAL A 379 19.74 -13.07 12.27
CA VAL A 379 18.27 -13.09 12.22
C VAL A 379 17.61 -12.95 13.61
N SER A 380 18.33 -12.45 14.61
CA SER A 380 17.91 -12.41 16.02
C SER A 380 16.56 -11.72 16.24
N ASP A 381 16.26 -10.70 15.45
CA ASP A 381 15.00 -9.93 15.54
C ASP A 381 13.80 -10.67 14.93
N PHE A 382 14.03 -11.78 14.21
CA PHE A 382 13.00 -12.68 13.71
C PHE A 382 12.82 -13.93 14.58
N TYR A 383 13.40 -13.97 15.79
CA TYR A 383 13.08 -15.01 16.77
C TYR A 383 11.67 -14.81 17.35
N VAL A 384 10.66 -14.89 16.49
CA VAL A 384 9.26 -14.92 16.85
C VAL A 384 9.03 -16.22 17.60
N ILE A 385 8.88 -16.09 18.91
CA ILE A 385 8.65 -17.15 19.89
C ILE A 385 7.71 -18.21 19.30
N GLY A 386 8.29 -19.35 18.92
CA GLY A 386 7.57 -20.58 18.58
C GLY A 386 7.61 -21.06 17.13
N GLY A 387 8.01 -20.24 16.14
CA GLY A 387 8.06 -20.64 14.72
C GLY A 387 9.38 -21.29 14.29
N THR A 388 10.49 -20.85 14.87
CA THR A 388 11.87 -21.26 14.55
C THR A 388 12.50 -21.99 15.73
N ARG A 389 11.88 -23.10 16.18
CA ARG A 389 12.44 -23.90 17.29
C ARG A 389 13.81 -24.45 16.91
N ILE A 390 14.87 -23.85 17.45
CA ILE A 390 16.23 -24.38 17.32
C ILE A 390 16.41 -25.42 18.39
N LYS A 391 16.21 -26.71 18.03
CA LYS A 391 16.31 -27.84 18.96
C LYS A 391 17.60 -27.83 19.78
N LEU A 392 18.70 -27.34 19.21
CA LEU A 392 19.97 -27.20 19.92
C LEU A 392 19.87 -26.23 21.10
N LEU A 393 19.27 -25.06 20.92
CA LEU A 393 19.09 -24.08 21.99
C LEU A 393 18.12 -24.61 23.05
N ASP A 394 17.05 -25.31 22.65
CA ASP A 394 16.13 -25.95 23.58
C ASP A 394 16.85 -26.99 24.46
N VAL A 395 17.72 -27.82 23.86
CA VAL A 395 18.53 -28.80 24.58
C VAL A 395 19.56 -28.11 25.50
N LEU A 396 20.24 -27.07 25.03
CA LEU A 396 21.20 -26.32 25.84
C LEU A 396 20.52 -25.64 27.03
N LEU A 397 19.33 -25.05 26.84
CA LEU A 397 18.54 -24.48 27.93
C LEU A 397 18.10 -25.56 28.92
N ALA A 398 17.63 -26.71 28.45
CA ALA A 398 17.26 -27.84 29.31
C ALA A 398 18.47 -28.34 30.12
N LEU A 399 19.64 -28.45 29.50
CA LEU A 399 20.89 -28.82 30.17
C LEU A 399 21.32 -27.76 31.19
N ALA A 400 21.20 -26.47 30.88
CA ALA A 400 21.53 -25.39 31.79
C ALA A 400 20.60 -25.37 33.01
N LEU A 401 19.29 -25.56 32.81
CA LEU A 401 18.31 -25.69 33.89
C LEU A 401 18.59 -26.94 34.74
N ALA A 402 18.86 -28.08 34.11
CA ALA A 402 19.23 -29.31 34.81
C ALA A 402 20.51 -29.11 35.64
N ALA A 403 21.55 -28.47 35.08
CA ALA A 403 22.78 -28.15 35.81
C ALA A 403 22.52 -27.19 36.98
N GLY A 404 21.68 -26.16 36.77
CA GLY A 404 21.28 -25.21 37.81
C GLY A 404 20.52 -25.85 38.98
N ILE A 405 19.77 -26.92 38.73
CA ILE A 405 19.05 -27.69 39.77
C ILE A 405 19.96 -28.73 40.42
N LEU A 406 20.75 -29.46 39.63
CA LEU A 406 21.59 -30.56 40.09
C LEU A 406 22.83 -30.09 40.87
N ALA A 407 23.41 -28.93 40.53
CA ALA A 407 24.60 -28.43 41.21
C ALA A 407 24.33 -28.09 42.70
N PRO A 408 23.24 -27.39 43.09
CA PRO A 408 22.88 -27.21 44.50
C PRO A 408 22.59 -28.52 45.23
N ILE A 409 21.85 -29.45 44.60
CA ILE A 409 21.51 -30.75 45.19
C ILE A 409 22.79 -31.57 45.44
N GLY A 410 23.68 -31.63 44.44
CA GLY A 410 24.97 -32.30 44.54
C GLY A 410 25.84 -31.68 45.63
N HIS A 411 25.90 -30.35 45.71
CA HIS A 411 26.63 -29.64 46.77
C HIS A 411 26.08 -29.97 48.18
N LEU A 412 24.75 -30.01 48.35
CA LEU A 412 24.11 -30.36 49.61
C LEU A 412 24.35 -31.82 50.00
N LEU A 413 24.27 -32.76 49.05
CA LEU A 413 24.56 -34.18 49.28
C LEU A 413 26.02 -34.42 49.64
N LEU A 414 26.95 -33.76 48.94
CA LEU A 414 28.38 -33.83 49.24
C LEU A 414 28.67 -33.28 50.64
N ARG A 415 28.07 -32.15 51.01
CA ARG A 415 28.20 -31.59 52.38
C ARG A 415 27.68 -32.56 53.44
N LYS A 416 26.57 -33.26 53.18
CA LYS A 416 26.00 -34.28 54.08
C LYS A 416 26.93 -35.50 54.22
N LEU A 417 27.53 -35.96 53.12
CA LEU A 417 28.48 -37.07 53.11
C LEU A 417 29.80 -36.72 53.84
N LEU A 418 30.34 -35.52 53.59
CA LEU A 418 31.56 -35.04 54.26
C LEU A 418 31.35 -34.83 55.77
N ARG A 419 30.16 -34.36 56.20
CA ARG A 419 29.80 -34.27 57.63
C ARG A 419 29.74 -35.64 58.31
N ARG A 420 29.16 -36.66 57.66
CA ARG A 420 29.12 -38.04 58.18
C ARG A 420 30.52 -38.65 58.32
N LYS A 421 31.43 -38.37 57.38
CA LYS A 421 32.82 -38.88 57.44
C LYS A 421 33.66 -38.22 58.54
N SER A 422 33.28 -37.02 59.00
CA SER A 422 33.94 -36.32 60.10
C SER A 422 33.54 -36.84 61.49
N THR A 423 32.38 -37.48 61.62
CA THR A 423 31.89 -38.04 62.90
C THR A 423 32.44 -39.44 63.20
N ASP A 424 33.09 -40.09 62.23
CA ASP A 424 33.67 -41.45 62.37
C ASP A 424 35.19 -41.45 62.65
N ARG A 425 35.81 -40.31 63.00
CA ARG A 425 37.22 -40.30 63.48
C ARG A 425 37.26 -40.58 64.98
N PRO A 426 37.85 -41.69 65.45
CA PRO A 426 37.99 -41.96 66.88
C PRO A 426 39.01 -40.99 67.49
N HIS A 427 38.63 -40.36 68.60
CA HIS A 427 39.53 -39.54 69.41
C HIS A 427 40.65 -40.41 70.00
N GLY A 428 41.86 -40.26 69.46
CA GLY A 428 43.09 -40.82 70.03
C GLY A 428 43.40 -40.16 71.38
N GLY A 429 43.68 -40.98 72.38
CA GLY A 429 43.77 -40.63 73.78
C GLY A 429 44.96 -39.75 74.17
N ASN A 430 44.79 -39.11 75.32
CA ASN A 430 45.77 -38.26 76.01
C ASN A 430 46.72 -39.14 76.85
N PRO A 431 48.05 -38.92 76.84
CA PRO A 431 48.90 -39.40 77.93
C PRO A 431 49.11 -38.30 78.98
N ALA A 432 48.80 -38.64 80.22
CA ALA A 432 49.22 -37.89 81.40
C ALA A 432 50.73 -38.11 81.67
N PRO A 433 51.38 -37.15 82.33
CA PRO A 433 51.95 -37.50 83.63
C PRO A 433 51.35 -36.70 84.79
#